data_AF-A0A4Y2H540-F1
#
_entry.id   AF-A0A4Y2H540-F1
#
_cell.length_a   1.000
_cell.length_b   1.000
_cell.length_c   1.000
_cell.angle_alpha   90.00
_cell.angle_beta   90.00
_cell.angle_gamma   90.00
#
_symmetry.space_group_name_H-M   'P 1'
#
loop_
_entity.id
_entity.type
_entity.pdbx_description
1 polymer ?
#
loop_
_entity_poly.entity_id
_entity_poly.type
_entity_poly.pdbx_seq_one_letter_code
_entity_poly.pdbx_strand_id
1 'polypeptide(L)'
;MNETYQDPSHPASFGGVDALHRALGRKVSRKEIKNFLVGVDAYTLHKPIRKKFPTNKVIVYSIDQQWQADLVDLSSLSKYNKGYRYLLCCIDVLSKYAWIVPLKQKRGKDILEAFKIIFSHRKPKFLQTDQGTEFENSIFQKFLKENNVKYFTTYNATKASIVERFNRTLKTKMWKYFTSQNTYTYLNVLQKLVQSYNNTYHSSIKRRPIEVNSENEREVWFTLYGKKSPPSTCVLNVGDIVRISKKKLTFEKGYETNFSEELFVVSECVKRSPSVYRIKDLLGEPVLGTFYLQELQKVKLKESFPVEKILKKRTKKKRLEYFVKFKGYPNKFNQWIPASNISAI
;
A
#
# COMPACT_ATOMS: atom_id res chain seq x y z
N MET A 1 -1.47 30.22 -22.20
CA MET A 1 -1.34 29.13 -21.20
C MET A 1 -0.37 28.06 -21.67
N ASN A 2 -0.60 27.40 -22.82
CA ASN A 2 0.29 26.35 -23.30
C ASN A 2 1.69 26.86 -23.65
N GLU A 3 1.80 27.96 -24.41
CA GLU A 3 3.09 28.60 -24.74
C GLU A 3 3.89 28.93 -23.48
N THR A 4 3.28 29.63 -22.52
CA THR A 4 3.87 29.96 -21.21
C THR A 4 4.33 28.74 -20.41
N TYR A 5 3.63 27.61 -20.51
CA TYR A 5 3.95 26.39 -19.77
C TYR A 5 5.07 25.58 -20.42
N GLN A 6 5.11 25.56 -21.76
CA GLN A 6 6.06 24.78 -22.55
C GLN A 6 7.38 25.51 -22.80
N ASP A 7 7.38 26.85 -22.77
CA ASP A 7 8.59 27.66 -22.93
C ASP A 7 9.54 27.48 -21.74
N PRO A 8 10.69 26.78 -21.87
CA PRO A 8 11.58 26.52 -20.75
C PRO A 8 12.19 27.79 -20.13
N SER A 9 12.28 28.88 -20.91
CA SER A 9 12.82 30.16 -20.45
C SER A 9 11.85 30.93 -19.56
N HIS A 10 10.55 30.59 -19.61
CA HIS A 10 9.54 31.27 -18.83
C HIS A 10 9.58 30.85 -17.35
N PRO A 11 9.52 31.77 -16.36
CA PRO A 11 9.54 31.43 -14.93
C PRO A 11 8.39 30.56 -14.40
N ALA A 12 7.39 30.26 -15.25
CA ALA A 12 6.24 29.43 -14.91
C ALA A 12 6.21 28.11 -15.71
N SER A 13 7.26 27.87 -16.48
CA SER A 13 7.46 26.66 -17.27
C SER A 13 7.44 25.44 -16.36
N PHE A 14 6.72 24.42 -16.80
CA PHE A 14 6.55 23.16 -16.05
C PHE A 14 6.06 23.31 -14.59
N GLY A 15 5.54 24.49 -14.23
CA GLY A 15 5.20 24.86 -12.87
C GLY A 15 3.83 24.38 -12.40
N GLY A 16 3.50 24.73 -11.16
CA GLY A 16 2.20 24.47 -10.57
C GLY A 16 1.13 25.51 -10.91
N VAL A 17 -0.08 25.31 -10.39
CA VAL A 17 -1.21 26.24 -10.54
C VAL A 17 -0.84 27.67 -10.12
N ASP A 18 -0.19 27.84 -8.97
CA ASP A 18 0.16 29.17 -8.45
C ASP A 18 1.29 29.86 -9.24
N ALA A 19 2.18 29.10 -9.88
CA ALA A 19 3.21 29.66 -10.76
C ALA A 19 2.57 30.24 -12.02
N LEU A 20 1.72 29.46 -12.70
CA LEU A 20 0.95 29.93 -13.86
C LEU A 20 -0.01 31.07 -13.50
N HIS A 21 -0.67 31.00 -12.35
CA HIS A 21 -1.59 32.05 -11.91
C HIS A 21 -0.88 33.39 -11.69
N ARG A 22 0.35 33.38 -11.17
CA ARG A 22 1.19 34.58 -11.04
C ARG A 22 1.68 35.09 -12.40
N ALA A 23 2.18 34.20 -13.25
CA ALA A 23 2.68 34.55 -14.59
C ALA A 23 1.60 35.15 -15.50
N LEU A 24 0.36 34.69 -15.40
CA LEU A 24 -0.78 35.19 -16.18
C LEU A 24 -1.42 36.46 -15.57
N GLY A 25 -0.71 37.14 -14.65
CA GLY A 25 -1.20 38.36 -14.01
C GLY A 25 -2.47 38.18 -13.17
N ARG A 26 -2.73 36.95 -12.68
CA ARG A 26 -3.94 36.59 -11.91
C ARG A 26 -5.27 36.82 -12.65
N LYS A 27 -5.23 36.95 -13.98
CA LYS A 27 -6.43 37.16 -14.82
C LYS A 27 -7.23 35.88 -15.05
N VAL A 28 -6.54 34.74 -15.11
CA VAL A 28 -7.15 33.41 -15.32
C VAL A 28 -7.42 32.77 -13.97
N SER A 29 -8.59 32.14 -13.79
CA SER A 29 -8.93 31.52 -12.51
C SER A 29 -8.06 30.29 -12.24
N ARG A 30 -7.79 30.02 -10.96
CA ARG A 30 -7.09 28.78 -10.54
C ARG A 30 -7.81 27.51 -11.01
N LYS A 31 -9.13 27.55 -11.14
CA LYS A 31 -9.95 26.43 -11.62
C LYS A 31 -9.66 26.12 -13.09
N GLU A 32 -9.60 27.15 -13.94
CA GLU A 32 -9.26 27.00 -15.36
C GLU A 32 -7.83 26.51 -15.55
N ILE A 33 -6.87 27.07 -14.81
CA ILE A 33 -5.47 26.62 -14.85
C ILE A 33 -5.36 25.15 -14.44
N LYS A 34 -6.06 24.75 -13.38
CA LYS A 34 -6.10 23.35 -12.96
C LYS A 34 -6.71 22.44 -14.04
N ASN A 35 -7.80 22.87 -14.67
CA ASN A 35 -8.44 22.13 -15.77
C ASN A 35 -7.53 22.00 -17.01
N PHE A 36 -6.70 23.01 -17.29
CA PHE A 36 -5.66 22.96 -18.31
C PHE A 36 -4.58 21.93 -17.93
N LEU A 37 -3.99 22.05 -16.74
CA LEU A 37 -2.89 21.19 -16.26
C LEU A 37 -3.27 19.71 -16.15
N VAL A 38 -4.54 19.39 -15.89
CA VAL A 38 -5.08 18.01 -15.91
C VAL A 38 -4.93 17.35 -17.30
N GLY A 39 -4.82 18.12 -18.37
CA GLY A 39 -4.53 17.62 -19.73
C GLY A 39 -3.04 17.49 -20.07
N VAL A 40 -2.14 17.93 -19.19
CA VAL A 40 -0.69 17.98 -19.47
C VAL A 40 0.02 16.81 -18.81
N ASP A 41 0.69 15.97 -19.61
CA ASP A 41 1.36 14.76 -19.09
C ASP A 41 2.53 15.10 -18.19
N ALA A 42 3.40 16.04 -18.58
CA ALA A 42 4.52 16.48 -17.75
C ALA A 42 4.04 16.88 -16.35
N TYR A 43 2.93 17.61 -16.25
CA TYR A 43 2.34 17.98 -14.97
C TYR A 43 1.79 16.77 -14.19
N THR A 44 0.99 15.93 -14.85
CA THR A 44 0.25 14.86 -14.16
C THR A 44 1.14 13.68 -13.77
N LEU A 45 2.13 13.34 -14.60
CA LEU A 45 3.11 12.27 -14.35
C LEU A 45 4.11 12.64 -13.26
N HIS A 46 4.59 13.90 -13.23
CA HIS A 46 5.60 14.33 -12.27
C HIS A 46 5.04 14.97 -11.00
N LYS A 47 3.71 15.07 -10.87
CA LYS A 47 3.09 15.65 -9.68
C LYS A 47 3.66 15.04 -8.39
N PRO A 48 4.06 15.85 -7.40
CA PRO A 48 4.60 15.35 -6.15
C PRO A 48 3.60 14.46 -5.39
N ILE A 49 4.07 13.29 -4.91
CA ILE A 49 3.25 12.37 -4.13
C ILE A 49 3.22 12.81 -2.66
N ARG A 50 2.02 13.02 -2.12
CA ARG A 50 1.84 13.23 -0.68
C ARG A 50 1.99 11.89 0.05
N LYS A 51 3.08 11.72 0.80
CA LYS A 51 3.38 10.45 1.50
C LYS A 51 2.62 10.27 2.83
N LYS A 52 2.27 11.36 3.51
CA LYS A 52 1.58 11.38 4.80
C LYS A 52 0.20 12.01 4.65
N PHE A 53 -0.83 11.22 4.87
CA PHE A 53 -2.23 11.62 4.85
C PHE A 53 -3.05 10.71 5.76
N PRO A 54 -4.22 11.16 6.24
CA PRO A 54 -5.12 10.32 7.03
C PRO A 54 -5.53 9.08 6.24
N THR A 55 -5.64 7.93 6.91
CA THR A 55 -6.09 6.68 6.30
C THR A 55 -7.19 6.07 7.15
N ASN A 56 -8.01 5.22 6.53
CA ASN A 56 -9.07 4.52 7.23
C ASN A 56 -8.46 3.58 8.29
N LYS A 57 -8.97 3.67 9.52
CA LYS A 57 -8.57 2.81 10.63
C LYS A 57 -9.10 1.39 10.44
N VAL A 58 -8.34 0.40 10.90
CA VAL A 58 -8.86 -0.96 11.15
C VAL A 58 -9.62 -0.94 12.47
N ILE A 59 -10.92 -1.19 12.42
CA ILE A 59 -11.81 -1.18 13.60
C ILE A 59 -12.12 -2.62 13.97
N VAL A 60 -11.90 -2.95 15.24
CA VAL A 60 -12.29 -4.21 15.88
C VAL A 60 -13.07 -3.86 17.15
N TYR A 61 -13.88 -4.78 17.64
CA TYR A 61 -14.85 -4.57 18.71
C TYR A 61 -14.50 -5.27 20.02
N SER A 62 -13.77 -6.39 19.97
CA SER A 62 -13.37 -7.15 21.16
C SER A 62 -11.93 -7.62 21.07
N ILE A 63 -11.36 -8.02 22.20
CA ILE A 63 -10.10 -8.77 22.22
C ILE A 63 -10.26 -10.05 21.42
N ASP A 64 -9.17 -10.47 20.77
CA ASP A 64 -9.11 -11.70 19.98
C ASP A 64 -10.16 -11.77 18.85
N GLN A 65 -10.77 -10.63 18.48
CA GLN A 65 -11.56 -10.57 17.27
C GLN A 65 -10.65 -10.73 16.06
N GLN A 66 -9.58 -9.94 15.99
CA GLN A 66 -8.70 -9.93 14.84
C GLN A 66 -7.25 -9.80 15.26
N TRP A 67 -6.42 -10.70 14.76
CA TRP A 67 -4.98 -10.62 14.90
C TRP A 67 -4.33 -10.29 13.56
N GLN A 68 -3.18 -9.64 13.63
CA GLN A 68 -2.30 -9.43 12.48
C GLN A 68 -1.02 -10.23 12.67
N ALA A 69 -0.55 -10.88 11.62
CA ALA A 69 0.74 -11.57 11.64
C ALA A 69 1.59 -11.21 10.42
N ASP A 70 2.91 -11.23 10.62
CA ASP A 70 3.93 -10.89 9.63
C ASP A 70 5.22 -11.66 9.93
N LEU A 71 6.03 -11.91 8.90
CA LEU A 71 7.33 -12.53 9.02
C LEU A 71 8.44 -11.50 8.86
N VAL A 72 9.25 -11.39 9.90
CA VAL A 72 10.44 -10.56 9.87
C VAL A 72 11.64 -11.38 9.41
N ASP A 73 12.25 -11.00 8.29
CA ASP A 73 13.50 -11.58 7.80
C ASP A 73 14.72 -11.05 8.58
N LEU A 74 15.46 -11.98 9.19
CA LEU A 74 16.73 -11.79 9.90
C LEU A 74 17.79 -12.80 9.43
N SER A 75 17.72 -13.24 8.17
CA SER A 75 18.61 -14.29 7.64
C SER A 75 20.09 -13.93 7.76
N SER A 76 20.43 -12.63 7.68
CA SER A 76 21.79 -12.11 7.85
C SER A 76 22.38 -12.37 9.23
N LEU A 77 21.53 -12.56 10.25
CA LEU A 77 21.95 -12.84 11.63
C LEU A 77 21.89 -14.33 11.98
N SER A 78 21.55 -15.20 11.03
CA SER A 78 21.30 -16.63 11.30
C SER A 78 22.52 -17.37 11.85
N LYS A 79 23.74 -17.00 11.44
CA LYS A 79 25.00 -17.58 11.94
C LYS A 79 25.20 -17.42 13.45
N TYR A 80 24.71 -16.32 14.03
CA TYR A 80 24.76 -16.06 15.47
C TYR A 80 23.61 -16.71 16.24
N ASN A 81 22.56 -17.13 15.53
CA ASN A 81 21.28 -17.53 16.11
C ASN A 81 20.93 -18.96 15.72
N LYS A 82 21.88 -19.90 15.79
CA LYS A 82 21.64 -21.35 15.60
C LYS A 82 20.86 -21.70 14.31
N GLY A 83 21.05 -20.91 13.24
CA GLY A 83 20.37 -21.08 11.96
C GLY A 83 18.93 -20.56 11.89
N TYR A 84 18.44 -19.83 12.91
CA TYR A 84 17.15 -19.15 12.86
C TYR A 84 17.23 -17.92 11.94
N ARG A 85 16.30 -17.81 11.00
CA ARG A 85 16.33 -16.84 9.90
C ARG A 85 15.16 -15.87 9.92
N TYR A 86 14.04 -16.26 10.50
CA TYR A 86 12.81 -15.47 10.48
C TYR A 86 12.22 -15.37 11.88
N LEU A 87 11.42 -14.33 12.12
CA LEU A 87 10.56 -14.21 13.28
C LEU A 87 9.12 -14.11 12.82
N LEU A 88 8.27 -15.03 13.26
CA LEU A 88 6.82 -14.90 13.13
C LEU A 88 6.33 -13.98 14.24
N CYS A 89 5.91 -12.78 13.86
CA CYS A 89 5.31 -11.81 14.75
C CYS A 89 3.80 -11.88 14.63
N CYS A 90 3.09 -11.95 15.76
CA CYS A 90 1.64 -11.89 15.80
C CYS A 90 1.18 -10.88 16.85
N ILE A 91 0.14 -10.10 16.56
CA ILE A 91 -0.37 -9.08 17.47
C ILE A 91 -1.90 -9.03 17.44
N ASP A 92 -2.51 -8.95 18.62
CA ASP A 92 -3.94 -8.67 18.75
C ASP A 92 -4.23 -7.19 18.45
N VAL A 93 -5.21 -6.95 17.57
CA VAL A 93 -5.50 -5.61 17.07
C VAL A 93 -6.07 -4.71 18.15
N LEU A 94 -6.87 -5.21 19.10
CA LEU A 94 -7.46 -4.33 20.13
C LEU A 94 -6.45 -4.06 21.26
N SER A 95 -6.00 -5.12 21.93
CA SER A 95 -5.14 -5.08 23.11
C SER A 95 -3.70 -4.67 22.81
N LYS A 96 -3.26 -4.78 21.54
CA LYS A 96 -1.85 -4.63 21.14
C LYS A 96 -0.94 -5.69 21.78
N TYR A 97 -1.48 -6.73 22.38
CA TYR A 97 -0.67 -7.81 22.93
C TYR A 97 -0.01 -8.59 21.80
N ALA A 98 1.30 -8.81 21.90
CA ALA A 98 2.08 -9.44 20.85
C ALA A 98 2.72 -10.76 21.30
N TRP A 99 2.90 -11.65 20.32
CA TRP A 99 3.61 -12.91 20.43
C TRP A 99 4.70 -12.98 19.37
N ILE A 100 5.71 -13.82 19.63
CA ILE A 100 6.77 -14.08 18.68
C ILE A 100 7.25 -15.52 18.73
N VAL A 101 7.51 -16.09 17.56
CA VAL A 101 8.13 -17.41 17.42
C VAL A 101 9.26 -17.33 16.39
N PRO A 102 10.51 -17.68 16.75
CA PRO A 102 11.61 -17.72 15.79
C PRO A 102 11.49 -18.96 14.89
N LEU A 103 11.84 -18.81 13.61
CA LEU A 103 11.76 -19.86 12.61
C LEU A 103 13.09 -20.00 11.84
N LYS A 104 13.47 -21.24 11.53
CA LYS A 104 14.61 -21.52 10.63
C LYS A 104 14.19 -21.47 9.16
N GLN A 105 12.97 -21.89 8.86
CA GLN A 105 12.37 -21.94 7.53
C GLN A 105 10.93 -21.45 7.62
N LYS A 106 10.37 -21.02 6.50
CA LYS A 106 9.00 -20.49 6.40
C LYS A 106 8.08 -21.37 5.55
N ARG A 107 8.24 -22.70 5.65
CA ARG A 107 7.34 -23.65 4.98
C ARG A 107 6.03 -23.72 5.77
N GLY A 108 4.95 -24.17 5.12
CA GLY A 108 3.62 -24.28 5.77
C GLY A 108 3.64 -25.08 7.07
N LYS A 109 4.45 -26.15 7.18
CA LYS A 109 4.62 -26.92 8.42
C LYS A 109 5.28 -26.11 9.54
N ASP A 110 6.32 -25.34 9.23
CA ASP A 110 7.03 -24.52 10.22
C ASP A 110 6.11 -23.41 10.77
N ILE A 111 5.32 -22.79 9.89
CA ILE A 111 4.30 -21.79 10.25
C ILE A 111 3.21 -22.42 11.13
N LEU A 112 2.70 -23.59 10.76
CA LEU A 112 1.70 -24.31 11.54
C LEU A 112 2.20 -24.63 12.96
N GLU A 113 3.41 -25.16 13.11
CA GLU A 113 3.95 -25.47 14.44
C GLU A 113 4.14 -24.20 15.29
N ALA A 114 4.55 -23.08 14.68
CA ALA A 114 4.62 -21.81 15.39
C ALA A 114 3.24 -21.30 15.82
N PHE A 115 2.22 -21.41 14.97
CA PHE A 115 0.87 -21.02 15.34
C PHE A 115 0.24 -21.94 16.39
N LYS A 116 0.60 -23.22 16.47
CA LYS A 116 0.20 -24.09 17.60
C LYS A 116 0.70 -23.53 18.93
N ILE A 117 1.95 -23.06 18.99
CA ILE A 117 2.52 -22.44 20.20
C ILE A 117 1.76 -21.15 20.55
N ILE A 118 1.43 -20.32 19.57
CA ILE A 118 0.67 -19.09 19.83
C ILE A 118 -0.76 -19.41 20.28
N PHE A 119 -1.41 -20.36 19.60
CA PHE A 119 -2.80 -20.75 19.84
C PHE A 119 -3.02 -21.55 21.13
N SER A 120 -1.94 -22.01 21.77
CA SER A 120 -2.03 -22.57 23.13
C SER A 120 -2.30 -21.50 24.19
N HIS A 121 -2.07 -20.22 23.88
CA HIS A 121 -2.31 -19.11 24.81
C HIS A 121 -3.69 -18.49 24.58
N ARG A 122 -3.96 -18.01 23.37
CA ARG A 122 -5.22 -17.37 22.94
C ARG A 122 -5.48 -17.65 21.47
N LYS A 123 -6.70 -17.41 20.96
CA LYS A 123 -7.05 -17.68 19.56
C LYS A 123 -7.93 -16.57 18.98
N PRO A 124 -7.66 -16.09 17.75
CA PRO A 124 -8.47 -15.04 17.13
C PRO A 124 -9.68 -15.59 16.37
N LYS A 125 -10.72 -14.78 16.17
CA LYS A 125 -11.78 -15.07 15.19
C LYS A 125 -11.30 -14.87 13.75
N PHE A 126 -10.48 -13.85 13.54
CA PHE A 126 -9.94 -13.48 12.24
C PHE A 126 -8.42 -13.33 12.27
N LEU A 127 -7.72 -13.95 11.33
CA LEU A 127 -6.28 -13.80 11.15
C LEU A 127 -6.00 -13.05 9.84
N GLN A 128 -5.32 -11.92 9.96
CA GLN A 128 -4.89 -11.11 8.83
C GLN A 128 -3.37 -11.21 8.64
N THR A 129 -2.92 -11.52 7.43
CA THR A 129 -1.50 -11.42 7.04
C THR A 129 -1.33 -10.54 5.80
N ASP A 130 -0.09 -10.34 5.41
CA ASP A 130 0.24 -9.92 4.05
C ASP A 130 -0.07 -11.04 3.03
N GLN A 131 0.19 -10.78 1.75
CA GLN A 131 -0.02 -11.75 0.66
C GLN A 131 1.17 -12.73 0.54
N GLY A 132 1.82 -13.05 1.65
CA GLY A 132 2.87 -14.06 1.70
C GLY A 132 2.31 -15.45 1.42
N THR A 133 2.81 -16.09 0.36
CA THR A 133 2.41 -17.44 -0.06
C THR A 133 2.61 -18.51 1.03
N GLU A 134 3.50 -18.25 2.00
CA GLU A 134 3.72 -19.08 3.19
C GLU A 134 2.46 -19.28 4.04
N PHE A 135 1.55 -18.30 4.05
CA PHE A 135 0.29 -18.36 4.80
C PHE A 135 -0.87 -18.94 3.98
N GLU A 136 -0.73 -19.08 2.66
CA GLU A 136 -1.78 -19.63 1.79
C GLU A 136 -1.71 -21.15 1.64
N ASN A 137 -0.70 -21.80 2.25
CA ASN A 137 -0.53 -23.25 2.20
C ASN A 137 -1.74 -24.01 2.77
N SER A 138 -2.17 -25.06 2.06
CA SER A 138 -3.34 -25.88 2.41
C SER A 138 -3.30 -26.48 3.81
N ILE A 139 -2.11 -26.88 4.30
CA ILE A 139 -1.92 -27.45 5.64
C ILE A 139 -2.25 -26.41 6.71
N PHE A 140 -1.77 -25.17 6.53
CA PHE A 140 -2.03 -24.09 7.46
C PHE A 140 -3.49 -23.63 7.39
N GLN A 141 -4.06 -23.52 6.18
CA GLN A 141 -5.48 -23.18 6.00
C GLN A 141 -6.41 -24.21 6.64
N LYS A 142 -6.08 -25.51 6.54
CA LYS A 142 -6.81 -26.58 7.23
C LYS A 142 -6.76 -26.41 8.75
N PHE A 143 -5.57 -26.16 9.31
CA PHE A 143 -5.40 -25.90 10.75
C PHE A 143 -6.22 -24.69 11.24
N LEU A 144 -6.26 -23.60 10.47
CA LEU A 144 -7.08 -22.43 10.82
C LEU A 144 -8.57 -22.77 10.81
N LYS A 145 -9.03 -23.54 9.82
CA LYS A 145 -10.42 -24.01 9.74
C LYS A 145 -10.80 -24.89 10.93
N GLU A 146 -9.93 -25.83 11.32
CA GLU A 146 -10.12 -26.69 12.51
C GLU A 146 -10.20 -25.87 13.81
N ASN A 147 -9.53 -24.72 13.86
CA ASN A 147 -9.57 -23.80 15.00
C ASN A 147 -10.66 -22.71 14.87
N ASN A 148 -11.55 -22.80 13.87
CA ASN A 148 -12.60 -21.82 13.59
C ASN A 148 -12.06 -20.39 13.34
N VAL A 149 -10.86 -20.26 12.81
CA VAL A 149 -10.22 -18.99 12.51
C VAL A 149 -10.40 -18.65 11.03
N LYS A 150 -10.98 -17.47 10.76
CA LYS A 150 -11.14 -16.97 9.39
C LYS A 150 -9.88 -16.24 8.93
N TYR A 151 -9.23 -16.76 7.90
CA TYR A 151 -8.06 -16.15 7.28
C TYR A 151 -8.44 -15.15 6.19
N PHE A 152 -7.72 -14.02 6.11
CA PHE A 152 -7.84 -13.11 4.97
C PHE A 152 -6.58 -12.27 4.78
N THR A 153 -6.33 -11.84 3.55
CA THR A 153 -5.27 -10.89 3.20
C THR A 153 -5.88 -9.56 2.75
N THR A 154 -5.07 -8.49 2.69
CA THR A 154 -5.53 -7.22 2.11
C THR A 154 -4.57 -6.70 1.04
N TYR A 155 -5.11 -6.37 -0.14
CA TYR A 155 -4.41 -5.71 -1.26
C TYR A 155 -3.87 -4.30 -0.96
N ASN A 156 -4.30 -3.66 0.13
CA ASN A 156 -3.82 -2.34 0.51
C ASN A 156 -2.73 -2.52 1.57
N ALA A 157 -1.48 -2.23 1.18
CA ALA A 157 -0.28 -2.33 2.03
C ALA A 157 -0.44 -1.66 3.41
N THR A 158 -1.27 -0.62 3.52
CA THR A 158 -1.50 0.09 4.79
C THR A 158 -2.31 -0.67 5.85
N LYS A 159 -2.97 -1.79 5.50
CA LYS A 159 -3.92 -2.44 6.42
C LYS A 159 -3.29 -3.39 7.44
N ALA A 160 -2.06 -3.88 7.24
CA ALA A 160 -1.30 -4.64 8.26
C ALA A 160 -0.42 -3.73 9.14
N SER A 161 -0.72 -2.43 9.20
CA SER A 161 0.14 -1.43 9.83
C SER A 161 0.35 -1.58 11.35
N ILE A 162 -0.45 -2.41 12.04
CA ILE A 162 -0.31 -2.62 13.48
C ILE A 162 0.82 -3.61 13.75
N VAL A 163 0.87 -4.73 13.03
CA VAL A 163 2.00 -5.68 13.12
C VAL A 163 3.28 -5.05 12.60
N GLU A 164 3.24 -4.27 11.51
CA GLU A 164 4.42 -3.54 11.03
C GLU A 164 4.98 -2.56 12.08
N ARG A 165 4.09 -1.88 12.81
CA ARG A 165 4.49 -0.97 13.89
C ARG A 165 5.13 -1.74 15.05
N PHE A 166 4.55 -2.87 15.43
CA PHE A 166 5.15 -3.76 16.43
C PHE A 166 6.54 -4.24 15.98
N ASN A 167 6.67 -4.71 14.74
CA ASN A 167 7.93 -5.16 14.16
C ASN A 167 9.00 -4.06 14.22
N ARG A 168 8.64 -2.81 13.92
CA ARG A 168 9.55 -1.67 14.09
C ARG A 168 9.99 -1.49 15.54
N THR A 169 9.05 -1.49 16.49
CA THR A 169 9.37 -1.33 17.92
C THR A 169 10.29 -2.46 18.42
N LEU A 170 10.00 -3.69 18.03
CA LEU A 170 10.81 -4.85 18.41
C LEU A 170 12.22 -4.76 17.82
N LYS A 171 12.36 -4.50 16.51
CA LYS A 171 13.67 -4.33 15.85
C LYS A 171 14.48 -3.22 16.52
N THR A 172 13.86 -2.10 16.85
CA THR A 172 14.55 -1.01 17.57
C THR A 172 15.05 -1.46 18.94
N LYS A 173 14.25 -2.20 19.73
CA LYS A 173 14.71 -2.76 21.01
C LYS A 173 15.84 -3.76 20.83
N MET A 174 15.72 -4.68 19.86
CA MET A 174 16.76 -5.67 19.55
C MET A 174 18.07 -4.99 19.17
N TRP A 175 18.05 -3.94 18.33
CA TRP A 175 19.30 -3.34 17.83
C TRP A 175 20.01 -2.56 18.93
N LYS A 176 19.25 -1.92 19.83
CA LYS A 176 19.81 -1.32 21.04
C LYS A 176 20.46 -2.38 21.95
N TYR A 177 19.81 -3.54 22.11
CA TYR A 177 20.38 -4.66 22.85
C TYR A 177 21.67 -5.18 22.19
N PHE A 178 21.71 -5.28 20.87
CA PHE A 178 22.91 -5.70 20.15
C PHE A 178 24.08 -4.76 20.36
N THR A 179 23.84 -3.45 20.31
CA THR A 179 24.86 -2.44 20.62
C THR A 179 25.28 -2.51 22.08
N SER A 180 24.35 -2.65 23.03
CA SER A 180 24.67 -2.62 24.47
C SER A 180 25.37 -3.87 24.97
N GLN A 181 25.19 -5.02 24.32
CA GLN A 181 25.81 -6.29 24.70
C GLN A 181 26.90 -6.74 23.72
N ASN A 182 27.18 -5.92 22.70
CA ASN A 182 28.10 -6.23 21.61
C ASN A 182 27.88 -7.65 21.03
N THR A 183 26.62 -7.99 20.75
CA THR A 183 26.22 -9.32 20.28
C THR A 183 25.13 -9.24 19.23
N TYR A 184 25.05 -10.26 18.37
CA TYR A 184 23.94 -10.45 17.44
C TYR A 184 23.03 -11.63 17.83
N THR A 185 23.30 -12.27 18.97
CA THR A 185 22.48 -13.36 19.50
C THR A 185 21.23 -12.79 20.17
N TYR A 186 20.05 -13.13 19.66
CA TYR A 186 18.76 -12.67 20.19
C TYR A 186 17.91 -13.79 20.79
N LEU A 187 18.16 -15.05 20.45
CA LEU A 187 17.25 -16.16 20.80
C LEU A 187 16.96 -16.28 22.31
N ASN A 188 17.98 -16.08 23.14
CA ASN A 188 17.88 -16.16 24.60
C ASN A 188 17.13 -14.97 25.24
N VAL A 189 17.03 -13.84 24.55
CA VAL A 189 16.36 -12.63 25.04
C VAL A 189 15.03 -12.35 24.35
N LEU A 190 14.72 -13.05 23.26
CA LEU A 190 13.58 -12.76 22.40
C LEU A 190 12.25 -12.71 23.19
N GLN A 191 11.98 -13.72 24.02
CA GLN A 191 10.76 -13.75 24.84
C GLN A 191 10.76 -12.65 25.91
N LYS A 192 11.93 -12.34 26.50
CA LYS A 192 12.07 -11.22 27.46
C LYS A 192 11.77 -9.87 26.80
N LEU A 193 12.18 -9.68 25.55
CA LEU A 193 11.90 -8.45 24.80
C LEU A 193 10.40 -8.28 24.51
N VAL A 194 9.70 -9.36 24.17
CA VAL A 194 8.25 -9.33 23.96
C VAL A 194 7.49 -9.15 25.27
N GLN A 195 7.89 -9.84 26.34
CA GLN A 195 7.33 -9.61 27.67
C GLN A 195 7.52 -8.16 28.11
N SER A 196 8.71 -7.58 27.89
CA SER A 196 8.96 -6.16 28.13
C SER A 196 8.03 -5.27 27.32
N TYR A 197 7.79 -5.57 26.03
CA TYR A 197 6.83 -4.84 25.20
C TYR A 197 5.40 -4.92 25.77
N ASN A 198 4.91 -6.12 26.08
CA ASN A 198 3.55 -6.33 26.60
C ASN A 198 3.31 -5.68 27.98
N ASN A 199 4.38 -5.42 28.75
CA ASN A 199 4.35 -4.70 30.02
C ASN A 199 4.67 -3.20 29.90
N THR A 200 5.01 -2.70 28.70
CA THR A 200 5.27 -1.27 28.50
C THR A 200 3.96 -0.53 28.24
N TYR A 201 3.81 0.67 28.81
CA TYR A 201 2.68 1.54 28.53
C TYR A 201 2.54 1.82 27.03
N HIS A 202 1.38 1.53 26.45
CA HIS A 202 1.13 1.70 25.02
C HIS A 202 0.27 2.94 24.75
N SER A 203 0.88 3.97 24.18
CA SER A 203 0.30 5.32 24.06
C SER A 203 -1.03 5.42 23.31
N SER A 204 -1.35 4.46 22.43
CA SER A 204 -2.63 4.45 21.69
C SER A 204 -3.80 3.89 22.49
N ILE A 205 -3.55 2.90 23.36
CA ILE A 205 -4.59 2.26 24.19
C ILE A 205 -4.58 2.78 25.63
N LYS A 206 -3.62 3.64 25.96
CA LYS A 206 -3.48 4.32 27.25
C LYS A 206 -3.29 3.39 28.45
N ARG A 207 -2.78 2.18 28.22
CA ARG A 207 -2.45 1.17 29.24
C ARG A 207 -1.43 0.15 28.71
N ARG A 208 -1.03 -0.82 29.51
CA ARG A 208 -0.12 -1.89 29.07
C ARG A 208 -0.92 -2.94 28.30
N PRO A 209 -0.38 -3.51 27.19
CA PRO A 209 -1.08 -4.55 26.44
C PRO A 209 -1.53 -5.76 27.27
N ILE A 210 -0.75 -6.15 28.27
CA ILE A 210 -1.06 -7.27 29.17
C ILE A 210 -2.26 -7.01 30.11
N GLU A 211 -2.60 -5.75 30.36
CA GLU A 211 -3.71 -5.37 31.26
C GLU A 211 -5.07 -5.40 30.55
N VAL A 212 -5.09 -5.60 29.22
CA VAL A 212 -6.34 -5.57 28.44
C VAL A 212 -7.04 -6.93 28.52
N ASN A 213 -8.28 -6.92 28.97
CA ASN A 213 -9.11 -8.11 29.15
C ASN A 213 -10.58 -7.82 28.79
N SER A 214 -11.46 -8.82 28.95
CA SER A 214 -12.89 -8.69 28.61
C SER A 214 -13.64 -7.66 29.44
N GLU A 215 -13.17 -7.33 30.64
CA GLU A 215 -13.84 -6.36 31.52
C GLU A 215 -13.59 -4.92 31.04
N ASN A 216 -12.40 -4.66 30.49
CA ASN A 216 -11.98 -3.31 30.09
C ASN A 216 -11.85 -3.09 28.58
N GLU A 217 -12.13 -4.10 27.75
CA GLU A 217 -12.00 -4.01 26.28
C GLU A 217 -12.85 -2.88 25.69
N ARG A 218 -14.00 -2.58 26.31
CA ARG A 218 -14.90 -1.51 25.87
C ARG A 218 -14.27 -0.13 26.06
N GLU A 219 -13.56 0.10 27.16
CA GLU A 219 -12.82 1.35 27.41
C GLU A 219 -11.68 1.51 26.40
N VAL A 220 -10.95 0.42 26.12
CA VAL A 220 -9.89 0.39 25.12
C VAL A 220 -10.46 0.69 23.73
N TRP A 221 -11.63 0.12 23.42
CA TRP A 221 -12.36 0.39 22.19
C TRP A 221 -12.70 1.87 22.03
N PHE A 222 -13.30 2.49 23.05
CA PHE A 222 -13.62 3.91 23.04
C PHE A 222 -12.37 4.79 22.91
N THR A 223 -11.26 4.41 23.54
CA THR A 223 -9.98 5.11 23.43
C THR A 223 -9.44 5.11 21.99
N LEU A 224 -9.53 3.98 21.29
CA LEU A 224 -9.04 3.82 19.92
C LEU A 224 -9.97 4.44 18.86
N TYR A 225 -11.29 4.27 19.06
CA TYR A 225 -12.29 4.44 18.01
C TYR A 225 -13.44 5.41 18.36
N GLY A 226 -13.57 5.82 19.63
CA GLY A 226 -14.70 6.65 20.10
C GLY A 226 -14.79 8.02 19.42
N LYS A 227 -13.67 8.54 18.90
CA LYS A 227 -13.65 9.76 18.08
C LYS A 227 -14.17 9.46 16.68
N LYS A 228 -15.45 9.74 16.43
CA LYS A 228 -16.05 9.72 15.09
C LYS A 228 -15.50 10.88 14.27
N SER A 229 -15.13 10.59 13.02
CA SER A 229 -14.84 11.61 12.02
C SER A 229 -15.96 11.57 10.97
N PRO A 230 -16.50 12.72 10.55
CA PRO A 230 -17.53 12.74 9.52
C PRO A 230 -17.00 12.07 8.24
N PRO A 231 -17.85 11.38 7.46
CA PRO A 231 -17.48 10.87 6.16
C PRO A 231 -16.96 12.02 5.29
N SER A 232 -15.83 11.84 4.62
CA SER A 232 -15.34 12.87 3.71
C SER A 232 -16.09 12.80 2.38
N THR A 233 -16.25 13.94 1.73
CA THR A 233 -16.83 14.03 0.39
C THR A 233 -15.97 13.31 -0.65
N CYS A 234 -16.62 12.80 -1.69
CA CYS A 234 -15.95 12.29 -2.88
C CYS A 234 -15.55 13.48 -3.74
N VAL A 235 -14.25 13.65 -3.96
CA VAL A 235 -13.70 14.74 -4.80
C VAL A 235 -13.66 14.32 -6.27
N LEU A 236 -13.46 13.03 -6.53
CA LEU A 236 -13.54 12.44 -7.87
C LEU A 236 -14.92 11.83 -8.09
N ASN A 237 -15.39 11.92 -9.32
CA ASN A 237 -16.67 11.35 -9.73
C ASN A 237 -16.45 9.99 -10.42
N VAL A 238 -17.46 9.13 -10.40
CA VAL A 238 -17.47 7.91 -11.22
C VAL A 238 -17.36 8.30 -12.70
N GLY A 239 -16.48 7.62 -13.44
CA GLY A 239 -16.14 7.95 -14.82
C GLY A 239 -14.94 8.88 -15.00
N ASP A 240 -14.44 9.51 -13.93
CA ASP A 240 -13.22 10.31 -14.02
C ASP A 240 -12.02 9.43 -14.40
N ILE A 241 -11.19 9.93 -15.32
CA ILE A 241 -9.94 9.27 -15.71
C ILE A 241 -8.82 9.68 -14.76
N VAL A 242 -8.05 8.71 -14.30
CA VAL A 242 -7.00 8.90 -13.29
C VAL A 242 -5.74 8.09 -13.61
N ARG A 243 -4.60 8.58 -13.13
CA ARG A 243 -3.34 7.84 -12.98
C ARG A 243 -3.19 7.37 -11.53
N ILE A 244 -2.47 6.26 -11.31
CA ILE A 244 -2.16 5.73 -9.98
C ILE A 244 -0.72 6.12 -9.61
N SER A 245 -0.47 6.46 -8.35
CA SER A 245 0.89 6.73 -7.87
C SER A 245 1.78 5.48 -7.95
N LYS A 246 2.99 5.60 -8.51
CA LYS A 246 3.94 4.50 -8.69
C LYS A 246 4.58 3.95 -7.41
N LYS A 247 4.25 4.47 -6.22
CA LYS A 247 4.85 4.06 -4.94
C LYS A 247 4.72 2.55 -4.62
N LYS A 248 3.91 1.80 -5.37
CA LYS A 248 3.78 0.33 -5.31
C LYS A 248 4.75 -0.44 -6.23
N LEU A 249 5.53 0.25 -7.07
CA LEU A 249 6.53 -0.34 -7.95
C LEU A 249 7.91 0.09 -7.41
N THR A 250 8.75 -0.91 -7.17
CA THR A 250 10.04 -0.86 -6.47
C THR A 250 11.08 0.08 -7.12
N PHE A 251 11.83 0.81 -6.28
CA PHE A 251 13.13 1.48 -6.54
C PHE A 251 13.31 2.17 -7.91
N GLU A 252 12.79 3.39 -8.06
CA GLU A 252 13.16 4.29 -9.18
C GLU A 252 13.78 5.61 -8.62
N LYS A 253 14.79 6.16 -9.32
CA LYS A 253 15.52 7.37 -8.91
C LYS A 253 14.57 8.59 -8.94
N GLY A 254 14.86 9.61 -8.12
CA GLY A 254 13.98 10.76 -7.88
C GLY A 254 13.62 11.68 -9.05
N TYR A 255 14.06 11.38 -10.28
CA TYR A 255 13.75 12.11 -11.51
C TYR A 255 12.70 11.41 -12.40
N GLU A 256 12.31 10.17 -12.07
CA GLU A 256 11.35 9.38 -12.84
C GLU A 256 9.89 9.76 -12.51
N THR A 257 8.95 9.38 -13.37
CA THR A 257 7.53 9.78 -13.24
C THR A 257 6.91 9.20 -11.95
N ASN A 258 6.22 10.05 -11.20
CA ASN A 258 5.58 9.71 -9.93
C ASN A 258 4.27 8.93 -10.09
N PHE A 259 3.61 9.06 -11.25
CA PHE A 259 2.33 8.43 -11.57
C PHE A 259 2.45 7.50 -12.79
N SER A 260 1.55 6.52 -12.88
CA SER A 260 1.49 5.54 -13.96
C SER A 260 1.27 6.22 -15.32
N GLU A 261 1.88 5.66 -16.37
CA GLU A 261 1.56 6.00 -17.77
C GLU A 261 0.18 5.44 -18.17
N GLU A 262 -0.16 4.26 -17.65
CA GLU A 262 -1.49 3.65 -17.77
C GLU A 262 -2.56 4.53 -17.10
N LEU A 263 -3.68 4.67 -17.82
CA LEU A 263 -4.88 5.39 -17.37
C LEU A 263 -5.94 4.42 -16.86
N PHE A 264 -6.69 4.88 -15.86
CA PHE A 264 -7.75 4.13 -15.21
C PHE A 264 -9.02 4.97 -15.09
N VAL A 265 -10.16 4.32 -14.93
CA VAL A 265 -11.46 4.94 -14.75
C VAL A 265 -11.92 4.72 -13.31
N VAL A 266 -12.37 5.78 -12.64
CA VAL A 266 -13.03 5.66 -11.33
C VAL A 266 -14.34 4.90 -11.52
N SER A 267 -14.46 3.73 -10.89
CA SER A 267 -15.67 2.90 -10.96
C SER A 267 -16.61 3.15 -9.78
N GLU A 268 -16.07 3.45 -8.60
CA GLU A 268 -16.86 3.66 -7.38
C GLU A 268 -16.15 4.63 -6.43
N CYS A 269 -16.90 5.51 -5.76
CA CYS A 269 -16.42 6.22 -4.58
C CYS A 269 -17.10 5.70 -3.31
N VAL A 270 -16.31 5.17 -2.39
CA VAL A 270 -16.77 4.68 -1.09
C VAL A 270 -16.61 5.80 -0.05
N LYS A 271 -17.74 6.33 0.42
CA LYS A 271 -17.79 7.38 1.45
C LYS A 271 -17.30 6.84 2.80
N ARG A 272 -16.06 7.16 3.15
CA ARG A 272 -15.41 6.84 4.43
C ARG A 272 -14.69 8.08 4.96
N SER A 273 -13.98 7.97 6.08
CA SER A 273 -13.19 9.08 6.64
C SER A 273 -11.71 8.68 6.71
N PRO A 274 -10.91 8.92 5.64
CA PRO A 274 -11.27 9.56 4.36
C PRO A 274 -11.82 8.58 3.30
N SER A 275 -12.47 9.14 2.28
CA SER A 275 -13.07 8.43 1.14
C SER A 275 -12.01 7.68 0.34
N VAL A 276 -12.42 6.54 -0.20
CA VAL A 276 -11.57 5.68 -1.04
C VAL A 276 -12.29 5.35 -2.33
N TYR A 277 -11.51 5.11 -3.37
CA TYR A 277 -12.01 4.88 -4.72
C TYR A 277 -11.67 3.46 -5.15
N ARG A 278 -12.58 2.84 -5.91
CA ARG A 278 -12.28 1.70 -6.75
C ARG A 278 -12.13 2.19 -8.19
N ILE A 279 -11.24 1.54 -8.92
CA ILE A 279 -10.91 1.91 -10.28
C ILE A 279 -10.87 0.66 -11.15
N LYS A 280 -11.04 0.85 -12.45
CA LYS A 280 -10.90 -0.17 -13.48
C LYS A 280 -9.98 0.34 -14.58
N ASP A 281 -9.34 -0.54 -15.33
CA ASP A 281 -8.57 -0.12 -16.50
C ASP A 281 -9.48 0.35 -17.65
N LEU A 282 -8.88 0.76 -18.78
CA LEU A 282 -9.63 1.20 -19.96
C LEU A 282 -10.40 0.06 -20.68
N LEU A 283 -10.09 -1.21 -20.40
CA LEU A 283 -10.85 -2.37 -20.91
C LEU A 283 -12.00 -2.76 -19.97
N GLY A 284 -12.10 -2.11 -18.81
CA GLY A 284 -13.14 -2.34 -17.83
C GLY A 284 -12.78 -3.38 -16.76
N GLU A 285 -11.56 -3.91 -16.75
CA GLU A 285 -11.12 -4.86 -15.73
C GLU A 285 -10.86 -4.14 -14.39
N PRO A 286 -11.41 -4.63 -13.27
CA PRO A 286 -11.25 -3.97 -11.98
C PRO A 286 -9.82 -4.09 -11.47
N VAL A 287 -9.27 -2.98 -10.98
CA VAL A 287 -7.99 -2.99 -10.26
C VAL A 287 -8.25 -3.36 -8.80
N LEU A 288 -7.58 -4.42 -8.33
CA LEU A 288 -7.78 -4.95 -6.99
C LEU A 288 -7.33 -3.95 -5.90
N GLY A 289 -8.17 -3.80 -4.88
CA GLY A 289 -7.93 -2.92 -3.73
C GLY A 289 -8.75 -1.63 -3.77
N THR A 290 -8.35 -0.66 -2.95
CA THR A 290 -8.97 0.67 -2.93
C THR A 290 -7.89 1.73 -2.80
N PHE A 291 -8.09 2.87 -3.46
CA PHE A 291 -7.11 3.95 -3.55
C PHE A 291 -7.61 5.18 -2.80
N TYR A 292 -6.71 5.86 -2.11
CA TYR A 292 -7.00 7.17 -1.54
C TYR A 292 -6.91 8.26 -2.62
N LEU A 293 -7.58 9.40 -2.40
CA LEU A 293 -7.49 10.54 -3.32
C LEU A 293 -6.04 10.98 -3.59
N GLN A 294 -5.18 10.90 -2.58
CA GLN A 294 -3.77 11.30 -2.66
C GLN A 294 -2.93 10.34 -3.52
N GLU A 295 -3.43 9.14 -3.78
CA GLU A 295 -2.80 8.11 -4.61
C GLU A 295 -3.29 8.17 -6.06
N LEU A 296 -4.28 9.02 -6.36
CA LEU A 296 -4.87 9.20 -7.67
C LEU A 296 -4.60 10.60 -8.21
N GLN A 297 -4.32 10.68 -9.51
CA GLN A 297 -4.19 11.95 -10.21
C GLN A 297 -5.20 12.00 -11.36
N LYS A 298 -6.19 12.88 -11.26
CA LYS A 298 -7.15 13.12 -12.35
C LYS A 298 -6.43 13.61 -13.60
N VAL A 299 -6.82 13.07 -14.75
CA VAL A 299 -6.31 13.44 -16.08
C VAL A 299 -7.46 13.58 -17.07
N LYS A 300 -7.20 14.20 -18.23
CA LYS A 300 -8.09 14.10 -19.38
C LYS A 300 -7.77 12.83 -20.17
N LEU A 301 -8.80 12.19 -20.72
CA LEU A 301 -8.59 11.12 -21.70
C LEU A 301 -7.90 11.71 -22.93
N LYS A 302 -6.88 11.04 -23.42
CA LYS A 302 -6.16 11.43 -24.63
C LYS A 302 -6.63 10.62 -25.82
N GLU A 303 -6.58 11.23 -26.99
CA GLU A 303 -6.82 10.57 -28.27
C GLU A 303 -5.57 9.83 -28.77
N SER A 304 -4.39 10.26 -28.33
CA SER A 304 -3.09 9.69 -28.69
C SER A 304 -2.34 9.17 -27.47
N PHE A 305 -1.67 8.04 -27.66
CA PHE A 305 -0.87 7.36 -26.63
C PHE A 305 0.56 7.13 -27.14
N PRO A 306 1.58 7.38 -26.30
CA PRO A 306 2.97 7.14 -26.69
C PRO A 306 3.22 5.66 -26.96
N VAL A 307 3.86 5.36 -28.08
CA VAL A 307 4.31 4.02 -28.45
C VAL A 307 5.68 3.76 -27.82
N GLU A 308 5.81 2.65 -27.10
CA GLU A 308 7.08 2.18 -26.53
C GLU A 308 7.91 1.45 -27.58
N LYS A 309 7.26 0.53 -28.29
CA LYS A 309 7.92 -0.33 -29.27
C LYS A 309 6.95 -0.82 -30.33
N ILE A 310 7.41 -0.88 -31.57
CA ILE A 310 6.76 -1.65 -32.62
C ILE A 310 7.22 -3.10 -32.51
N LEU A 311 6.29 -4.01 -32.24
CA LEU A 311 6.58 -5.44 -32.03
C LEU A 311 6.56 -6.23 -33.34
N LYS A 312 5.62 -5.92 -34.24
CA LYS A 312 5.46 -6.59 -35.54
C LYS A 312 4.99 -5.61 -36.61
N LYS A 313 5.22 -5.98 -37.87
CA LYS A 313 4.79 -5.24 -39.07
C LYS A 313 4.00 -6.19 -39.96
N ARG A 314 2.92 -5.73 -40.59
CA ARG A 314 2.19 -6.48 -41.62
C ARG A 314 1.60 -5.56 -42.68
N THR A 315 1.30 -6.11 -43.84
CA THR A 315 0.55 -5.43 -44.90
C THR A 315 -0.79 -6.14 -45.08
N LYS A 316 -1.90 -5.45 -44.86
CA LYS A 316 -3.26 -5.99 -45.01
C LYS A 316 -4.05 -5.10 -45.96
N LYS A 317 -4.64 -5.66 -47.02
CA LYS A 317 -5.40 -4.92 -48.04
C LYS A 317 -4.65 -3.67 -48.57
N LYS A 318 -3.37 -3.82 -48.92
CA LYS A 318 -2.45 -2.75 -49.37
C LYS A 318 -2.17 -1.63 -48.34
N ARG A 319 -2.59 -1.78 -47.07
CA ARG A 319 -2.29 -0.85 -45.99
C ARG A 319 -1.25 -1.44 -45.04
N LEU A 320 -0.28 -0.61 -44.67
CA LEU A 320 0.74 -0.98 -43.71
C LEU A 320 0.23 -0.80 -42.29
N GLU A 321 0.38 -1.83 -41.46
CA GLU A 321 -0.02 -1.82 -40.05
C GLU A 321 1.15 -2.26 -39.16
N TYR A 322 1.21 -1.67 -37.96
CA TYR A 322 2.18 -1.98 -36.92
C TYR A 322 1.48 -2.54 -35.68
N PHE A 323 1.99 -3.64 -35.13
CA PHE A 323 1.54 -4.14 -33.84
C PHE A 323 2.34 -3.43 -32.76
N VAL A 324 1.69 -2.51 -32.04
CA VAL A 324 2.38 -1.60 -31.12
C VAL A 324 2.25 -2.04 -29.68
N LYS A 325 3.33 -1.83 -28.91
CA LYS A 325 3.35 -1.80 -27.46
C LYS A 325 3.23 -0.35 -27.01
N PHE A 326 2.17 -0.02 -26.28
CA PHE A 326 2.01 1.31 -25.70
C PHE A 326 2.86 1.48 -24.44
N LYS A 327 3.44 2.67 -24.28
CA LYS A 327 4.35 2.99 -23.19
C LYS A 327 3.66 2.89 -21.84
N GLY A 328 4.15 1.97 -21.01
CA GLY A 328 3.66 1.74 -19.65
C GLY A 328 2.25 1.12 -19.56
N TYR A 329 1.72 0.55 -20.65
CA TYR A 329 0.48 -0.24 -20.64
C TYR A 329 0.79 -1.75 -20.69
N PRO A 330 -0.02 -2.62 -20.06
CA PRO A 330 0.13 -4.07 -20.18
C PRO A 330 -0.05 -4.61 -21.61
N ASN A 331 0.49 -5.81 -21.90
CA ASN A 331 0.48 -6.39 -23.26
C ASN A 331 -0.93 -6.63 -23.84
N LYS A 332 -1.96 -6.74 -22.99
CA LYS A 332 -3.35 -6.89 -23.44
C LYS A 332 -3.87 -5.67 -24.22
N PHE A 333 -3.22 -4.50 -24.07
CA PHE A 333 -3.53 -3.29 -24.83
C PHE A 333 -2.82 -3.22 -26.19
N ASN A 334 -1.91 -4.16 -26.48
CA ASN A 334 -1.18 -4.14 -27.75
C ASN A 334 -2.16 -4.40 -28.89
N GLN A 335 -2.11 -3.56 -29.93
CA GLN A 335 -3.02 -3.68 -31.06
C GLN A 335 -2.33 -3.32 -32.37
N TRP A 336 -2.96 -3.74 -33.47
CA TRP A 336 -2.55 -3.36 -34.82
C TRP A 336 -3.08 -1.96 -35.14
N ILE A 337 -2.18 -1.04 -35.46
CA ILE A 337 -2.50 0.35 -35.80
C ILE A 337 -1.99 0.62 -37.22
N PRO A 338 -2.79 1.28 -38.07
CA PRO A 338 -2.31 1.75 -39.37
C PRO A 338 -1.09 2.65 -39.23
N ALA A 339 -0.10 2.50 -40.11
CA ALA A 339 1.09 3.35 -40.11
C ALA A 339 0.76 4.84 -40.22
N SER A 340 -0.36 5.20 -40.88
CA SER A 340 -0.88 6.57 -40.97
C SER A 340 -1.28 7.19 -39.62
N ASN A 341 -1.60 6.37 -38.63
CA ASN A 341 -2.05 6.82 -37.31
C ASN A 341 -0.90 6.88 -36.29
N ILE A 342 0.33 6.64 -36.73
CA ILE A 342 1.53 6.73 -35.91
C ILE A 342 2.33 7.94 -36.39
N SER A 343 2.34 8.99 -35.57
CA SER A 343 3.19 10.16 -35.76
C SER A 343 4.49 10.00 -34.99
N ALA A 344 5.62 10.32 -35.63
CA ALA A 344 6.85 10.58 -34.88
C ALA A 344 6.67 11.85 -34.05
N ILE A 345 7.17 11.83 -32.81
CA ILE A 345 7.24 13.00 -31.91
C ILE A 345 8.61 13.63 -32.07
#